data_AF-A0A3P6HI95-F1
#
_entry.id   AF-A0A3P6HI95-F1
#
_cell.length_a   1.000
_cell.length_b   1.000
_cell.length_c   1.000
_cell.angle_alpha   90.00
_cell.angle_beta   90.00
_cell.angle_gamma   90.00
#
_symmetry.space_group_name_H-M   'P 1'
#
loop_
_entity.id
_entity.type
_entity.pdbx_description
1 polymer ?
#
loop_
_entity_poly.entity_id
_entity_poly.type
_entity_poly.pdbx_seq_one_letter_code
_entity_poly.pdbx_strand_id
1 'polypeptide(L)'
;MYRTNWGIGHGLKDILEAHKGPFTGQGHKGLYEILTTSWHAQLSLNLAMLGSLTIVVAHHMYSMPPYPYLATDYATQLSLFTHHMWIGGFLIVGAAAHAAILW
;
A
#
# COMPACT_ATOMS: atom_id res chain seq x y z
N MET A 1 -5.88 -11.79 -15.17
CA MET A 1 -6.86 -11.22 -14.21
C MET A 1 -7.58 -10.02 -14.81
N TYR A 2 -6.85 -8.97 -15.24
CA TYR A 2 -7.42 -7.77 -15.85
C TYR A 2 -7.57 -7.88 -17.37
N ARG A 3 -8.66 -7.32 -17.92
CA ARG A 3 -8.96 -7.32 -19.35
C ARG A 3 -8.09 -6.31 -20.09
N THR A 4 -7.54 -6.72 -21.22
CA THR A 4 -6.78 -5.88 -22.16
C THR A 4 -7.31 -6.06 -23.58
N ASN A 5 -6.51 -5.76 -24.60
CA ASN A 5 -6.91 -5.77 -26.01
C ASN A 5 -7.41 -7.13 -26.54
N TRP A 6 -7.09 -8.23 -25.87
CA TRP A 6 -7.46 -9.59 -26.29
C TRP A 6 -8.78 -10.08 -25.66
N GLY A 7 -9.59 -9.20 -25.08
CA GLY A 7 -10.97 -9.48 -24.63
C GLY A 7 -11.10 -10.38 -23.39
N ILE A 8 -10.05 -11.08 -22.98
CA ILE A 8 -10.04 -11.98 -21.81
C ILE A 8 -9.62 -11.24 -20.54
N GLY A 9 -10.38 -11.40 -19.46
CA GLY A 9 -10.12 -10.83 -18.13
C GLY A 9 -11.26 -9.94 -17.62
N HIS A 10 -11.03 -9.24 -16.51
CA HIS A 10 -12.01 -8.36 -15.88
C HIS A 10 -11.68 -6.87 -16.07
N GLY A 11 -12.70 -6.05 -16.33
CA GLY A 11 -12.56 -4.60 -16.21
C GLY A 11 -12.50 -4.19 -14.74
N LEU A 12 -11.51 -3.39 -14.35
CA LEU A 12 -11.39 -2.88 -12.97
C LEU A 12 -12.62 -2.08 -12.55
N LYS A 13 -13.12 -1.20 -13.44
CA LYS A 13 -14.34 -0.45 -13.23
C LYS A 13 -15.56 -1.36 -13.05
N ASP A 14 -15.69 -2.36 -13.91
CA ASP A 14 -16.79 -3.34 -13.84
C ASP A 14 -16.78 -4.10 -12.50
N ILE A 15 -15.59 -4.53 -12.04
CA ILE A 15 -15.43 -5.17 -10.73
C ILE A 15 -15.87 -4.22 -9.62
N LEU A 16 -15.38 -2.98 -9.62
CA LEU A 16 -15.70 -2.02 -8.56
C LEU A 16 -17.20 -1.74 -8.50
N GLU A 17 -17.82 -1.39 -9.62
CA GLU A 17 -19.25 -1.05 -9.66
C GLU A 17 -20.17 -2.23 -9.36
N ALA A 18 -19.72 -3.47 -9.55
CA ALA A 18 -20.49 -4.65 -9.17
C ALA A 18 -20.58 -4.85 -7.65
N HIS A 19 -19.65 -4.29 -6.86
CA HIS A 19 -19.63 -4.46 -5.40
C HIS A 19 -20.47 -3.37 -4.71
N LYS A 20 -21.74 -3.71 -4.46
CA LYS A 20 -22.71 -2.88 -3.73
C LYS A 20 -23.45 -3.72 -2.70
N GLY A 21 -23.76 -3.15 -1.55
CA GLY A 21 -24.46 -3.84 -0.46
C GLY A 21 -25.63 -3.01 0.09
N PRO A 22 -26.52 -3.64 0.88
CA PRO A 22 -27.73 -2.99 1.41
C PRO A 22 -27.43 -1.81 2.34
N PHE A 23 -26.22 -1.74 2.91
CA PHE A 23 -25.81 -0.70 3.87
C PHE A 23 -24.92 0.41 3.27
N THR A 24 -24.41 0.25 2.05
CA THR A 24 -23.37 1.13 1.47
C THR A 24 -23.83 1.91 0.24
N GLY A 25 -25.13 1.90 -0.07
CA GLY A 25 -25.71 2.69 -1.16
C GLY A 25 -25.14 2.32 -2.53
N GLN A 26 -24.41 3.24 -3.16
CA GLN A 26 -23.79 3.01 -4.48
C GLN A 26 -22.47 2.22 -4.41
N GLY A 27 -22.04 1.77 -3.23
CA GLY A 27 -20.83 0.96 -3.06
C GLY A 27 -19.59 1.69 -3.58
N HIS A 28 -18.79 1.01 -4.41
CA HIS A 28 -17.52 1.53 -4.93
C HIS A 28 -17.63 2.43 -6.18
N LYS A 29 -18.83 2.89 -6.55
CA LYS A 29 -19.02 3.78 -7.70
C LYS A 29 -18.19 5.07 -7.52
N GLY A 30 -17.43 5.47 -8.55
CA GLY A 30 -16.57 6.66 -8.53
C GLY A 30 -15.13 6.42 -8.07
N LEU A 31 -14.83 5.28 -7.42
CA LEU A 31 -13.46 4.98 -6.99
C LEU A 31 -12.49 4.81 -8.16
N TYR A 32 -12.95 4.20 -9.26
CA TYR A 32 -12.14 4.05 -10.46
C TYR A 32 -11.73 5.41 -11.02
N GLU A 33 -12.67 6.35 -11.09
CA GLU A 33 -12.44 7.72 -11.55
C GLU A 33 -11.48 8.47 -10.63
N ILE A 34 -11.69 8.42 -9.31
CA ILE A 34 -10.80 9.09 -8.33
C ILE A 34 -9.35 8.59 -8.49
N LEU A 35 -9.16 7.28 -8.55
CA LEU A 35 -7.83 6.67 -8.64
C LEU A 35 -7.17 6.81 -10.01
N THR A 36 -7.92 7.07 -11.08
CA THR A 36 -7.35 7.26 -12.43
C THR A 36 -7.15 8.71 -12.81
N THR A 37 -7.79 9.64 -12.10
CA THR A 37 -7.70 11.08 -12.40
C THR A 37 -6.85 11.87 -11.40
N SER A 38 -6.70 11.39 -10.16
CA SER A 38 -5.92 12.09 -9.14
C SER A 38 -4.60 11.38 -8.81
N TRP A 39 -3.50 12.10 -9.02
CA TRP A 39 -2.18 11.69 -8.57
C TRP A 39 -2.05 11.67 -7.05
N HIS A 40 -2.76 12.57 -6.34
CA HIS A 40 -2.75 12.59 -4.87
C HIS A 40 -3.48 11.36 -4.29
N ALA A 41 -4.55 10.90 -4.93
CA ALA A 41 -5.24 9.67 -4.53
C ALA A 41 -4.34 8.44 -4.69
N GLN A 42 -3.68 8.31 -5.84
CA GLN A 42 -2.71 7.23 -6.09
C GLN A 42 -1.54 7.26 -5.11
N LEU A 43 -0.94 8.44 -4.92
CA LEU A 43 0.21 8.59 -4.03
C LEU A 43 -0.16 8.30 -2.57
N SER A 44 -1.32 8.75 -2.11
CA SER A 44 -1.82 8.44 -0.77
C SER A 44 -1.93 6.93 -0.54
N LEU A 45 -2.60 6.21 -1.44
CA LEU A 45 -2.78 4.76 -1.31
C LEU A 45 -1.43 4.02 -1.35
N ASN A 46 -0.54 4.40 -2.28
CA ASN A 46 0.77 3.78 -2.43
C ASN A 46 1.65 4.01 -1.21
N LEU A 47 1.65 5.21 -0.62
CA LEU A 47 2.39 5.52 0.59
C LEU A 47 1.85 4.75 1.81
N ALA A 48 0.52 4.59 1.93
CA ALA A 48 -0.08 3.84 3.02
C ALA A 48 0.35 2.36 2.99
N MET A 49 0.31 1.76 1.80
CA MET A 49 0.70 0.36 1.59
C MET A 49 2.21 0.16 1.74
N LEU A 50 3.02 1.02 1.11
CA LEU A 50 4.48 0.92 1.18
C LEU A 50 5.01 1.19 2.59
N GLY A 51 4.44 2.18 3.29
CA GLY A 51 4.77 2.48 4.68
C GLY A 51 4.47 1.31 5.62
N SER A 52 3.32 0.67 5.42
CA SER A 52 2.97 -0.55 6.14
C SER A 52 3.90 -1.72 5.79
N LEU A 53 4.24 -1.87 4.51
CA LEU A 53 5.15 -2.92 4.04
C LEU A 53 6.55 -2.79 4.64
N THR A 54 7.14 -1.59 4.70
CA THR A 54 8.47 -1.43 5.31
C THR A 54 8.47 -1.76 6.81
N ILE A 55 7.38 -1.49 7.54
CA ILE A 55 7.23 -1.93 8.94
C ILE A 55 7.19 -3.46 9.03
N VAL A 56 6.41 -4.09 8.14
CA VAL A 56 6.34 -5.56 8.05
C VAL A 56 7.71 -6.15 7.68
N VAL A 57 8.48 -5.51 6.80
CA VAL A 57 9.86 -5.91 6.47
C VAL A 57 10.75 -5.82 7.71
N ALA A 58 10.64 -4.76 8.52
CA ALA A 58 11.40 -4.65 9.77
C ALA A 58 11.13 -5.86 10.69
N HIS A 59 9.85 -6.20 10.88
CA HIS A 59 9.45 -7.35 11.70
C HIS A 59 9.92 -8.70 11.15
N HIS A 60 9.85 -8.90 9.84
CA HIS A 60 10.32 -10.15 9.24
C HIS A 60 11.85 -10.25 9.25
N MET A 61 12.58 -9.17 8.98
CA MET A 61 14.04 -9.22 8.88
C MET A 61 14.74 -9.46 10.23
N TYR A 62 14.16 -9.01 11.35
CA TYR A 62 14.76 -9.28 12.66
C TYR A 62 14.49 -10.73 13.14
N SER A 63 13.35 -11.31 12.74
CA SER A 63 12.93 -12.65 13.17
C SER A 63 13.35 -13.76 12.21
N MET A 64 13.54 -13.44 10.93
CA MET A 64 14.01 -14.32 9.87
C MET A 64 15.16 -13.66 9.10
N PRO A 65 16.39 -13.61 9.66
CA PRO A 65 17.52 -12.91 9.04
C PRO A 65 17.86 -13.50 7.66
N PRO A 66 17.67 -12.73 6.56
CA PRO A 66 17.79 -13.28 5.21
C PRO A 66 19.24 -13.34 4.68
N TYR A 67 20.20 -12.78 5.42
CA TYR A 67 21.60 -12.68 5.00
C TYR A 67 22.54 -13.48 5.93
N PRO A 68 23.58 -14.14 5.39
CA PRO A 68 24.59 -14.83 6.20
C PRO A 68 25.25 -13.90 7.21
N TYR A 69 25.53 -14.41 8.42
CA TYR A 69 26.20 -13.70 9.54
C TYR A 69 25.43 -12.49 10.11
N LEU A 70 24.29 -12.12 9.55
CA LEU A 70 23.48 -10.99 10.01
C LEU A 70 22.88 -11.22 11.41
N ALA A 71 22.47 -12.45 11.73
CA ALA A 71 21.83 -12.77 13.01
C ALA A 71 22.74 -12.51 14.23
N THR A 72 24.07 -12.57 14.02
CA THR A 72 25.07 -12.33 15.06
C THR A 72 25.61 -10.90 15.06
N ASP A 73 25.34 -10.13 14.01
CA ASP A 73 25.66 -8.70 13.94
C ASP A 73 24.51 -7.87 14.52
N TYR A 74 24.51 -7.75 15.85
CA TYR A 74 23.45 -7.07 16.59
C TYR A 74 23.32 -5.58 16.26
N ALA A 75 24.43 -4.92 15.93
CA ALA A 75 24.40 -3.52 15.55
C ALA A 75 23.61 -3.34 14.24
N THR A 76 23.94 -4.15 13.22
CA THR A 76 23.22 -4.11 11.94
C THR A 76 21.75 -4.49 12.10
N GLN A 77 21.42 -5.49 12.91
CA GLN A 77 20.03 -5.89 13.18
C GLN A 77 19.20 -4.75 13.80
N LEU A 78 19.72 -4.13 14.86
CA LEU A 78 19.04 -3.01 15.53
C LEU A 78 18.88 -1.81 14.60
N SER A 79 19.92 -1.48 13.84
CA SER A 79 19.90 -0.37 12.88
C SER A 79 18.89 -0.60 11.76
N LEU A 80 18.87 -1.79 11.14
CA LEU A 80 17.93 -2.10 10.06
C LEU A 80 16.48 -2.09 10.53
N PHE A 81 16.19 -2.67 11.70
CA PHE A 81 14.85 -2.63 12.28
C PHE A 81 14.38 -1.19 12.49
N THR A 82 15.19 -0.40 13.20
CA THR A 82 14.86 1.00 13.53
C THR A 82 14.69 1.85 12.26
N HIS A 83 15.56 1.66 11.28
CA HIS A 83 15.51 2.37 10.00
C HIS A 83 14.19 2.11 9.25
N HIS A 84 13.82 0.85 9.06
CA HIS A 84 12.60 0.48 8.32
C HIS A 84 11.32 0.89 9.07
N MET A 85 11.33 0.85 10.40
CA MET A 85 10.24 1.35 11.24
C MET A 85 10.02 2.86 11.03
N TRP A 86 11.08 3.66 11.08
CA TRP A 86 10.96 5.11 10.89
C TRP A 86 10.52 5.49 9.49
N ILE A 87 11.12 4.87 8.45
CA ILE A 87 10.67 5.11 7.07
C ILE A 87 9.18 4.77 6.95
N GLY A 88 8.74 3.66 7.54
CA GLY A 88 7.32 3.28 7.53
C GLY A 88 6.41 4.32 8.16
N GLY A 89 6.80 4.81 9.33
CA GLY A 89 6.10 5.90 10.00
C GLY A 89 5.97 7.14 9.12
N PHE A 90 7.08 7.60 8.51
CA PHE A 90 7.08 8.77 7.63
C PHE A 90 6.18 8.57 6.39
N LEU A 91 6.23 7.40 5.75
CA LEU A 91 5.40 7.11 4.59
C LEU A 91 3.90 7.04 4.96
N ILE A 92 3.54 6.44 6.11
CA ILE A 92 2.15 6.40 6.58
C ILE A 92 1.62 7.81 6.87
N VAL A 93 2.42 8.66 7.51
CA VAL A 93 2.04 10.06 7.74
C VAL A 93 1.90 10.81 6.41
N GLY A 94 2.82 10.58 5.47
CA GLY A 94 2.72 11.11 4.10
C GLY A 94 1.45 10.66 3.39
N ALA A 95 1.02 9.41 3.57
CA ALA A 95 -0.22 8.90 3.01
C ALA A 95 -1.44 9.69 3.50
N ALA A 96 -1.51 9.97 4.80
CA ALA A 96 -2.57 10.78 5.39
C ALA A 96 -2.52 12.24 4.89
N ALA A 97 -1.31 12.81 4.74
CA ALA A 97 -1.14 14.14 4.17
C ALA A 97 -1.64 14.23 2.72
N HIS A 98 -1.27 13.27 1.87
CA HIS A 98 -1.74 13.22 0.48
C HIS A 98 -3.23 12.90 0.37
N ALA A 99 -3.79 12.12 1.31
CA ALA A 99 -5.23 11.95 1.42
C ALA A 99 -5.90 13.29 1.70
N ALA A 100 -5.38 14.08 2.66
CA ALA A 100 -5.95 15.39 2.98
C ALA A 100 -5.86 16.40 1.82
N ILE A 101 -4.80 16.36 1.00
CA ILE A 101 -4.64 17.23 -0.18
C ILE A 101 -5.63 16.86 -1.31
N LEU A 102 -6.06 15.59 -1.37
CA LEU A 102 -7.03 15.13 -2.36
C LEU A 102 -8.43 15.76 -2.17
N TRP A 103 -8.79 16.11 -0.93
CA TRP A 103 -10.09 16.69 -0.56
C TRP A 103 -10.11 18.20 -0.73
#